data_AF-A0A8I2Z853-F1
#
_entry.id   AF-A0A8I2Z853-F1
#
_cell.length_a   1.000
_cell.length_b   1.000
_cell.length_c   1.000
_cell.angle_alpha   90.00
_cell.angle_beta   90.00
_cell.angle_gamma   90.00
#
_symmetry.space_group_name_H-M   'P 1'
#
loop_
_entity.id
_entity.type
_entity.pdbx_description
1 polymer ?
#
loop_
_entity_poly.entity_id
_entity_poly.type
_entity_poly.pdbx_seq_one_letter_code
_entity_poly.pdbx_strand_id
1 'polypeptide(L)'
;MGRVIRNQRKGRGSIFTANTRLNKAPAKFRTLDYAERNGYLRGIVKEIIHDPGRGVPLAKVTFKDPYKFKQHTETFIANEGIRSRGMIGIVAGGGRTDKPLLKASRAKHKFAVKRNSWPKTRGVAMNPVDHPHGGGNHQHIGKASTISRYAVAGQKAGLIAARRTGLLRGTQKVKD
;
A
#
# COMPACT_ATOMS: atom_id res chain seq x y z
N MET A 1 -12.20 -13.35 -29.85
CA MET A 1 -11.34 -12.28 -29.29
C MET A 1 -11.71 -12.06 -27.83
N GLY A 2 -10.78 -12.17 -26.87
CA GLY A 2 -11.06 -12.09 -25.42
C GLY A 2 -11.17 -10.65 -24.90
N ARG A 3 -11.73 -10.47 -23.69
CA ARG A 3 -11.80 -9.14 -23.03
C ARG A 3 -10.53 -8.85 -22.23
N VAL A 4 -10.26 -7.55 -22.03
CA VAL A 4 -9.13 -7.08 -21.21
C VAL A 4 -9.44 -7.32 -19.73
N ILE A 5 -8.59 -8.10 -19.06
CA ILE A 5 -8.82 -8.51 -17.68
C ILE A 5 -8.63 -7.35 -16.71
N ARG A 6 -9.27 -7.42 -15.53
CA ARG A 6 -9.17 -6.39 -14.48
C ARG A 6 -7.73 -6.01 -14.13
N ASN A 7 -6.81 -6.97 -14.11
CA ASN A 7 -5.40 -6.70 -13.76
C ASN A 7 -4.70 -5.79 -14.77
N GLN A 8 -4.98 -5.94 -16.07
CA GLN A 8 -4.45 -5.07 -17.11
C GLN A 8 -5.05 -3.66 -17.01
N ARG A 9 -6.37 -3.56 -16.73
CA ARG A 9 -7.08 -2.28 -16.64
C ARG A 9 -6.59 -1.36 -15.52
N LYS A 10 -6.00 -1.92 -14.46
CA LYS A 10 -5.48 -1.16 -13.31
C LYS A 10 -4.33 -0.21 -13.65
N GLY A 11 -3.61 -0.44 -14.75
CA GLY A 11 -2.50 0.42 -15.19
C GLY A 11 -2.91 1.65 -16.00
N ARG A 12 -4.14 1.68 -16.55
CA ARG A 12 -4.58 2.71 -17.52
C ARG A 12 -4.94 4.07 -16.89
N GLY A 13 -4.96 4.20 -15.56
CA GLY A 13 -5.39 5.45 -14.91
C GLY A 13 -6.89 5.75 -15.03
N SER A 14 -7.73 4.70 -15.20
CA SER A 14 -9.19 4.81 -15.27
C SER A 14 -9.82 4.82 -13.86
N ILE A 15 -10.92 4.08 -13.64
CA ILE A 15 -11.61 3.90 -12.34
C ILE A 15 -10.73 3.35 -11.20
N PHE A 16 -9.46 3.03 -11.49
CA PHE A 16 -8.45 2.49 -10.60
C PHE A 16 -7.39 3.54 -10.22
N THR A 17 -7.74 4.82 -10.21
CA THR A 17 -6.88 5.87 -9.63
C THR A 17 -7.02 5.90 -8.11
N ALA A 18 -6.06 6.54 -7.43
CA ALA A 18 -6.12 6.72 -5.99
C ALA A 18 -7.11 7.85 -5.63
N ASN A 19 -7.90 7.66 -4.57
CA ASN A 19 -8.79 8.69 -4.04
C ASN A 19 -7.97 9.65 -3.15
N THR A 20 -7.44 10.72 -3.73
CA THR A 20 -6.48 11.62 -3.06
C THR A 20 -7.09 12.91 -2.51
N ARG A 21 -8.37 13.18 -2.76
CA ARG A 21 -9.04 14.44 -2.39
C ARG A 21 -8.90 14.81 -0.91
N LEU A 22 -8.88 13.82 -0.02
CA LEU A 22 -8.80 14.04 1.43
C LEU A 22 -7.37 13.91 2.00
N ASN A 23 -6.39 13.59 1.15
CA ASN A 23 -5.00 13.43 1.58
C ASN A 23 -4.47 14.78 2.07
N LYS A 24 -3.87 14.80 3.27
CA LYS A 24 -3.48 16.04 3.94
C LYS A 24 -2.16 16.60 3.42
N ALA A 25 -1.14 15.76 3.33
CA ALA A 25 0.17 16.13 2.84
C ALA A 25 0.99 14.87 2.51
N PRO A 26 1.98 14.95 1.61
CA PRO A 26 2.96 13.89 1.47
C PRO A 26 3.77 13.77 2.77
N ALA A 27 3.87 12.55 3.29
CA ALA A 27 4.76 12.24 4.41
C ALA A 27 6.17 12.03 3.86
N LYS A 28 7.04 13.01 4.03
CA LYS A 28 8.42 12.99 3.53
C LYS A 28 9.34 13.66 4.54
N PHE A 29 10.62 13.28 4.50
CA PHE A 29 11.63 14.07 5.18
C PHE A 29 11.79 15.44 4.51
N ARG A 30 12.37 16.37 5.26
CA ARG A 30 12.79 17.65 4.71
C ARG A 30 13.77 17.47 3.57
N THR A 31 13.83 18.47 2.71
CA THR A 31 14.93 18.60 1.76
C THR A 31 16.23 18.70 2.55
N LEU A 32 17.18 17.80 2.27
CA LEU A 32 18.50 17.86 2.89
C LEU A 32 19.23 19.12 2.42
N ASP A 33 19.46 20.02 3.37
CA ASP A 33 20.28 21.20 3.19
C ASP A 33 21.60 21.10 3.96
N TYR A 34 22.41 22.15 3.88
CA TYR A 34 23.70 22.22 4.56
C TYR A 34 23.59 22.04 6.08
N ALA A 35 22.52 22.59 6.67
CA ALA A 35 22.29 22.55 8.10
C ALA A 35 21.95 21.12 8.61
N GLU A 36 21.21 20.32 7.84
CA GLU A 36 21.00 18.90 8.17
C GLU A 36 22.19 18.01 7.84
N ARG A 37 23.04 18.41 6.89
CA ARG A 37 24.23 17.62 6.50
C ARG A 37 25.37 17.74 7.52
N ASN A 38 25.60 18.95 8.03
CA ASN A 38 26.76 19.25 8.87
C ASN A 38 26.37 19.54 10.34
N GLY A 39 25.09 19.54 10.65
CA GLY A 39 24.59 19.88 11.99
C GLY A 39 23.27 19.19 12.31
N TYR A 40 22.49 19.83 13.16
CA TYR A 40 21.15 19.37 13.53
C TYR A 40 20.17 20.54 13.45
N LEU A 41 18.93 20.24 13.05
CA LEU A 41 17.81 21.15 13.20
C LEU A 41 16.90 20.63 14.30
N ARG A 42 16.46 21.54 15.16
CA ARG A 42 15.41 21.28 16.13
C ARG A 42 14.08 21.75 15.55
N GLY A 43 13.14 20.81 15.42
CA GLY A 43 11.75 21.10 15.09
C GLY A 43 10.85 20.99 16.32
N ILE A 44 9.70 21.65 16.28
CA ILE A 44 8.64 21.50 17.29
C ILE A 44 7.47 20.79 16.63
N VAL A 45 7.03 19.67 17.22
CA VAL A 45 5.79 19.00 16.81
C VAL A 45 4.61 19.90 17.20
N LYS A 46 3.87 20.39 16.22
CA LYS A 46 2.69 21.23 16.43
C LYS A 46 1.42 20.40 16.59
N GLU A 47 1.29 19.35 15.80
CA GLU A 47 0.06 18.56 15.72
C GLU A 47 0.35 17.14 15.24
N ILE A 48 -0.40 16.17 15.74
CA ILE A 48 -0.46 14.80 15.20
C ILE A 48 -1.82 14.63 14.52
N ILE A 49 -1.81 14.40 13.21
CA ILE A 49 -3.02 14.35 12.38
C ILE A 49 -3.26 12.95 11.81
N HIS A 50 -4.53 12.63 11.56
CA HIS A 50 -4.90 11.48 10.76
C HIS A 50 -4.97 11.85 9.27
N ASP A 51 -4.26 11.10 8.43
CA ASP A 51 -4.32 11.20 6.97
C ASP A 51 -5.17 10.05 6.39
N PRO A 52 -6.29 10.34 5.72
CA PRO A 52 -7.16 9.32 5.15
C PRO A 52 -6.42 8.33 4.24
N GLY A 53 -6.72 7.04 4.40
CA GLY A 53 -6.06 5.96 3.65
C GLY A 53 -4.73 5.48 4.27
N ARG A 54 -4.18 6.22 5.23
CA ARG A 54 -3.01 5.82 6.03
C ARG A 54 -3.46 5.16 7.33
N GLY A 55 -2.76 4.09 7.73
CA GLY A 55 -2.99 3.43 9.03
C GLY A 55 -2.19 4.05 10.18
N VAL A 56 -1.36 5.04 9.85
CA VAL A 56 -0.34 5.65 10.70
C VAL A 56 -0.61 7.15 10.73
N PRO A 57 -0.53 7.82 11.89
CA PRO A 57 -0.69 9.27 11.96
C PRO A 57 0.50 10.02 11.37
N LEU A 58 0.28 11.28 11.01
CA LEU A 58 1.34 12.19 10.55
C LEU A 58 1.64 13.24 11.62
N ALA A 59 2.90 13.59 11.78
CA ALA A 59 3.33 14.68 12.65
C ALA A 59 3.59 15.92 11.81
N LYS A 60 2.91 17.04 12.11
CA LYS A 60 3.26 18.36 11.61
C LYS A 60 4.36 18.95 12.50
N VAL A 61 5.54 19.13 11.94
CA VAL A 61 6.70 19.67 12.64
C VAL A 61 7.08 21.00 12.03
N THR A 62 7.23 22.01 12.87
CA THR A 62 7.68 23.34 12.45
C THR A 62 9.16 23.52 12.77
N PHE A 63 9.93 23.90 11.77
CA PHE A 63 11.34 24.28 11.87
C PHE A 63 11.51 25.78 11.62
N LYS A 64 12.58 26.35 12.16
CA LYS A 64 13.05 27.68 11.74
C LYS A 64 13.86 27.53 10.46
N ASP A 65 13.64 28.44 9.50
CA ASP A 65 14.44 28.49 8.27
C ASP A 65 15.88 28.91 8.62
N PRO A 66 16.92 28.17 8.16
CA PRO A 66 18.31 28.47 8.48
C PRO A 66 18.85 29.72 7.77
N TYR A 67 18.21 30.16 6.68
CA TYR A 67 18.67 31.28 5.85
C TYR A 67 17.77 32.52 5.94
N LYS A 68 16.49 32.37 6.31
CA LYS A 68 15.52 33.47 6.35
C LYS A 68 14.78 33.52 7.68
N PHE A 69 14.26 34.68 8.07
CA PHE A 69 13.36 34.77 9.24
C PHE A 69 11.95 34.25 8.88
N LYS A 70 11.83 32.93 8.69
CA LYS A 70 10.59 32.23 8.35
C LYS A 70 10.50 30.90 9.10
N GLN A 71 9.28 30.39 9.26
CA GLN A 71 9.03 29.05 9.80
C GLN A 71 8.57 28.13 8.68
N HIS A 72 9.19 26.95 8.56
CA HIS A 72 8.79 25.91 7.63
C HIS A 72 8.06 24.81 8.38
N THR A 73 6.85 24.47 7.93
CA THR A 73 6.09 23.36 8.49
C THR A 73 6.11 22.18 7.53
N GLU A 74 6.55 21.04 8.03
CA GLU A 74 6.63 19.81 7.27
C GLU A 74 5.88 18.69 7.94
N THR A 75 5.50 17.68 7.14
CA THR A 75 4.68 16.57 7.61
C THR A 75 5.48 15.27 7.53
N PHE A 76 5.72 14.67 8.68
CA PHE A 76 6.46 13.42 8.83
C PHE A 76 5.51 12.28 9.22
N ILE A 77 6.00 11.05 9.12
CA ILE A 77 5.37 9.93 9.82
C ILE A 77 5.58 10.14 11.33
N ALA A 78 4.56 9.94 12.17
CA ALA A 78 4.77 10.03 13.62
C ALA A 78 5.51 8.78 14.13
N ASN A 79 6.71 8.95 14.67
CA ASN A 79 7.55 7.92 15.28
C ASN A 79 7.95 8.30 16.72
N GLU A 80 8.43 7.35 17.50
CA GLU A 80 8.99 7.59 18.84
C GLU A 80 10.52 7.77 18.79
N GLY A 81 11.00 9.02 18.86
CA GLY A 81 12.44 9.37 18.99
C GLY A 81 13.14 9.73 17.67
N ILE A 82 13.88 10.83 17.60
CA ILE A 82 14.36 11.42 16.33
C ILE A 82 15.89 11.54 16.30
N ARG A 83 16.56 10.96 15.29
CA ARG A 83 17.89 11.41 14.80
C ARG A 83 18.19 10.94 13.36
N SER A 84 18.42 11.90 12.47
CA SER A 84 18.97 11.87 11.08
C SER A 84 18.53 10.76 10.11
N ARG A 85 17.71 11.11 9.10
CA ARG A 85 17.29 10.36 7.88
C ARG A 85 16.75 8.92 8.05
N GLY A 86 16.91 8.34 9.23
CA GLY A 86 16.12 7.26 9.80
C GLY A 86 15.34 7.82 10.99
N MET A 87 14.07 7.45 11.08
CA MET A 87 13.28 7.73 12.29
C MET A 87 13.59 6.62 13.30
N ILE A 88 14.11 6.98 14.47
CA ILE A 88 14.35 6.01 15.56
C ILE A 88 12.98 5.57 16.10
N GLY A 89 12.87 4.33 16.57
CA GLY A 89 11.64 3.80 17.13
C GLY A 89 10.67 3.18 16.12
N ILE A 90 9.50 2.79 16.62
CA ILE A 90 8.49 2.05 15.86
C ILE A 90 7.47 3.02 15.28
N VAL A 91 6.95 2.69 14.10
CA VAL A 91 5.87 3.46 13.46
C VAL A 91 4.60 3.36 14.31
N ALA A 92 4.01 4.51 14.64
CA ALA A 92 2.79 4.55 15.44
C ALA A 92 1.57 3.90 14.75
N GLY A 93 0.59 3.44 15.53
CA GLY A 93 -0.63 2.81 15.01
C GLY A 93 -0.50 1.31 14.71
N GLY A 94 0.44 0.63 15.37
CA GLY A 94 0.57 -0.83 15.38
C GLY A 94 -0.68 -1.55 15.94
N GLY A 95 -0.77 -2.87 15.74
CA GLY A 95 -1.85 -3.72 16.26
C GLY A 95 -3.21 -3.60 15.53
N ARG A 96 -3.40 -2.59 14.66
CA ARG A 96 -4.65 -2.39 13.91
C ARG A 96 -5.04 -3.58 13.02
N THR A 97 -4.06 -4.34 12.55
CA THR A 97 -4.26 -5.51 11.67
C THR A 97 -4.77 -6.75 12.40
N ASP A 98 -4.56 -6.81 13.71
CA ASP A 98 -4.84 -8.01 14.51
C ASP A 98 -6.33 -8.12 14.79
N LYS A 99 -7.03 -6.98 14.83
CA LYS A 99 -8.49 -6.93 14.96
C LYS A 99 -9.16 -7.37 13.65
N PRO A 100 -9.97 -8.44 13.65
CA PRO A 100 -10.65 -8.90 12.45
C PRO A 100 -11.75 -7.93 11.99
N LEU A 101 -11.92 -7.82 10.67
CA LEU A 101 -13.01 -7.06 10.06
C LEU A 101 -14.24 -7.94 9.88
N LEU A 102 -15.18 -7.85 10.83
CA LEU A 102 -16.36 -8.72 10.87
C LEU A 102 -17.48 -8.36 9.87
N LYS A 103 -17.51 -7.13 9.33
CA LYS A 103 -18.57 -6.65 8.43
C LYS A 103 -18.02 -6.20 7.09
N ALA A 104 -18.69 -6.58 6.00
CA ALA A 104 -18.37 -6.12 4.65
C ALA A 104 -18.45 -4.58 4.52
N SER A 105 -19.43 -3.94 5.18
CA SER A 105 -19.55 -2.48 5.21
C SER A 105 -18.31 -1.78 5.78
N ARG A 106 -17.69 -2.33 6.83
CA ARG A 106 -16.41 -1.79 7.37
C ARG A 106 -15.29 -1.88 6.34
N ALA A 107 -15.24 -2.95 5.55
CA ALA A 107 -14.27 -3.08 4.46
C ALA A 107 -14.55 -2.06 3.33
N LYS A 108 -15.82 -1.84 2.96
CA LYS A 108 -16.22 -0.81 1.99
C LYS A 108 -15.65 0.56 2.36
N HIS A 109 -15.90 1.03 3.59
CA HIS A 109 -15.39 2.33 4.04
C HIS A 109 -13.85 2.37 4.12
N LYS A 110 -13.20 1.27 4.52
CA LYS A 110 -11.73 1.15 4.52
C LYS A 110 -11.12 1.30 3.12
N PHE A 111 -11.76 0.75 2.10
CA PHE A 111 -11.27 0.82 0.71
C PHE A 111 -11.76 2.06 -0.05
N ALA A 112 -12.82 2.74 0.42
CA ALA A 112 -13.36 3.95 -0.18
C ALA A 112 -12.38 5.15 -0.13
N VAL A 113 -11.53 5.22 0.90
CA VAL A 113 -10.45 6.23 1.00
C VAL A 113 -9.17 5.82 0.26
N LYS A 114 -9.18 4.67 -0.41
CA LYS A 114 -8.06 4.15 -1.20
C LYS A 114 -8.48 4.04 -2.65
N ARG A 115 -7.58 3.56 -3.51
CA ARG A 115 -7.95 3.14 -4.86
C ARG A 115 -9.05 2.07 -4.83
N ASN A 116 -9.97 2.16 -5.79
CA ASN A 116 -10.99 1.15 -6.07
C ASN A 116 -10.37 -0.26 -6.21
N SER A 117 -10.59 -1.11 -5.21
CA SER A 117 -9.99 -2.45 -5.15
C SER A 117 -10.85 -3.48 -4.41
N TRP A 118 -12.08 -3.10 -4.05
CA TRP A 118 -13.05 -3.90 -3.32
C TRP A 118 -14.45 -3.61 -3.90
N PRO A 119 -15.33 -4.63 -4.07
CA PRO A 119 -15.13 -6.05 -3.78
C PRO A 119 -14.21 -6.75 -4.79
N LYS A 120 -13.71 -7.95 -4.44
CA LYS A 120 -12.85 -8.75 -5.31
C LYS A 120 -13.57 -10.02 -5.77
N THR A 121 -14.07 -10.00 -7.01
CA THR A 121 -14.60 -11.21 -7.65
C THR A 121 -13.48 -12.21 -7.96
N ARG A 122 -13.73 -13.50 -7.68
CA ARG A 122 -12.84 -14.64 -8.01
C ARG A 122 -12.81 -14.83 -9.53
N GLY A 123 -11.65 -15.15 -10.10
CA GLY A 123 -11.51 -15.35 -11.56
C GLY A 123 -12.31 -16.53 -12.10
N VAL A 124 -12.52 -17.58 -11.28
CA VAL A 124 -13.31 -18.77 -11.64
C VAL A 124 -14.81 -18.48 -11.71
N ALA A 125 -15.28 -17.43 -11.02
CA ALA A 125 -16.67 -17.00 -11.09
C ALA A 125 -16.96 -16.10 -12.30
N MET A 126 -15.97 -15.88 -13.17
CA MET A 126 -16.10 -15.07 -14.38
C MET A 126 -16.29 -15.98 -15.61
N ASN A 127 -16.75 -15.40 -16.71
CA ASN A 127 -16.83 -16.12 -17.99
C ASN A 127 -15.42 -16.33 -18.59
N PRO A 128 -15.24 -17.30 -19.52
CA PRO A 128 -13.96 -17.52 -20.19
C PRO A 128 -13.41 -16.26 -20.88
N VAL A 129 -14.31 -15.41 -21.37
CA VAL A 129 -13.97 -14.15 -22.03
C VAL A 129 -13.38 -13.11 -21.08
N ASP A 130 -13.76 -13.14 -19.80
CA ASP A 130 -13.43 -12.11 -18.81
C ASP A 130 -12.20 -12.46 -17.95
N HIS A 131 -11.86 -13.74 -17.82
CA HIS A 131 -10.69 -14.19 -17.05
C HIS A 131 -10.15 -15.55 -17.52
N PRO A 132 -8.82 -15.76 -17.55
CA PRO A 132 -8.19 -17.03 -17.93
C PRO A 132 -8.54 -18.25 -17.07
N HIS A 133 -9.27 -18.07 -15.97
CA HIS A 133 -9.70 -19.14 -15.05
C HIS A 133 -11.22 -19.31 -15.07
N GLY A 134 -11.92 -18.47 -15.83
CA GLY A 134 -13.37 -18.45 -15.88
C GLY A 134 -13.91 -19.47 -16.89
N GLY A 135 -15.18 -19.84 -16.73
CA GLY A 135 -15.88 -20.77 -17.61
C GLY A 135 -16.06 -22.18 -17.07
N GLY A 136 -16.57 -23.04 -17.96
CA GLY A 136 -16.94 -24.42 -17.66
C GLY A 136 -18.27 -24.56 -16.95
N ASN A 137 -18.78 -25.79 -16.89
CA ASN A 137 -20.02 -26.13 -16.17
C ASN A 137 -19.80 -26.20 -14.66
N HIS A 138 -18.57 -26.51 -14.22
CA HIS A 138 -18.18 -26.55 -12.82
C HIS A 138 -17.11 -25.48 -12.54
N GLN A 139 -17.15 -24.85 -11.37
CA GLN A 139 -16.17 -23.84 -10.98
C GLN A 139 -14.81 -24.47 -10.64
N HIS A 140 -13.89 -24.47 -11.59
CA HIS A 140 -12.51 -24.93 -11.43
C HIS A 140 -11.57 -24.14 -12.35
N ILE A 141 -10.25 -24.22 -12.14
CA ILE A 141 -9.28 -23.49 -12.99
C ILE A 141 -9.01 -24.21 -14.32
N GLY A 142 -9.10 -25.55 -14.34
CA GLY A 142 -8.90 -26.39 -15.53
C GLY A 142 -7.44 -26.51 -16.01
N LYS A 143 -6.53 -25.68 -15.51
CA LYS A 143 -5.09 -25.68 -15.82
C LYS A 143 -4.26 -25.35 -14.59
N ALA A 144 -2.95 -25.55 -14.68
CA ALA A 144 -2.02 -25.17 -13.62
C ALA A 144 -2.14 -23.67 -13.31
N SER A 145 -2.36 -23.34 -12.03
CA SER A 145 -2.46 -21.94 -11.58
C SER A 145 -1.10 -21.26 -11.41
N THR A 146 0.00 -21.99 -11.57
CA THR A 146 1.37 -21.48 -11.54
C THR A 146 1.77 -21.00 -12.93
N ILE A 147 2.02 -19.69 -13.06
CA ILE A 147 2.27 -19.06 -14.37
C ILE A 147 3.72 -18.59 -14.47
N SER A 148 4.34 -18.77 -15.63
CA SER A 148 5.70 -18.28 -15.92
C SER A 148 5.81 -16.76 -15.72
N ARG A 149 6.98 -16.30 -15.27
CA ARG A 149 7.34 -14.87 -15.18
C ARG A 149 7.19 -14.17 -16.55
N TYR A 150 7.46 -14.89 -17.62
CA TYR A 150 7.48 -14.40 -19.01
C TYR A 150 6.13 -14.50 -19.74
N ALA A 151 5.07 -14.98 -19.08
CA ALA A 151 3.75 -15.04 -19.70
C ALA A 151 3.28 -13.65 -20.16
N VAL A 152 2.45 -13.56 -21.20
CA VAL A 152 2.03 -12.25 -21.73
C VAL A 152 0.99 -11.57 -20.82
N ALA A 153 0.79 -10.26 -21.03
CA ALA A 153 -0.29 -9.53 -20.36
C ALA A 153 -1.64 -10.18 -20.69
N GLY A 154 -2.46 -10.44 -19.66
CA GLY A 154 -3.72 -11.17 -19.82
C GLY A 154 -3.59 -12.66 -19.49
N GLN A 155 -2.43 -13.29 -19.72
CA GLN A 155 -2.14 -14.66 -19.27
C GLN A 155 -1.59 -14.72 -17.84
N LYS A 156 -0.93 -13.64 -17.35
CA LYS A 156 -0.43 -13.52 -15.96
C LYS A 156 -1.57 -13.44 -14.93
N ALA A 157 -2.23 -14.56 -14.65
CA ALA A 157 -3.27 -14.72 -13.65
C ALA A 157 -3.05 -16.01 -12.84
N GLY A 158 -3.09 -15.93 -11.51
CA GLY A 158 -2.74 -17.03 -10.61
C GLY A 158 -1.47 -16.75 -9.80
N LEU A 159 -0.72 -17.81 -9.50
CA LEU A 159 0.55 -17.77 -8.77
C LEU A 159 1.69 -17.51 -9.76
N ILE A 160 2.12 -16.26 -9.89
CA ILE A 160 3.13 -15.85 -10.87
C ILE A 160 4.53 -16.21 -10.35
N ALA A 161 5.26 -17.02 -11.13
CA ALA A 161 6.63 -17.45 -10.86
C ALA A 161 6.82 -18.05 -9.45
N ALA A 162 5.79 -18.73 -8.94
CA ALA A 162 5.85 -19.34 -7.62
C ALA A 162 6.88 -20.48 -7.60
N ARG A 163 7.92 -20.33 -6.77
CA ARG A 163 8.96 -21.36 -6.56
C ARG A 163 8.47 -22.53 -5.71
N ARG A 164 7.47 -22.27 -4.85
CA ARG A 164 6.83 -23.25 -3.97
C ARG A 164 5.35 -22.89 -3.85
N THR A 165 4.51 -23.91 -3.76
CA THR A 165 3.07 -23.80 -3.49
C THR A 165 2.71 -24.60 -2.23
N GLY A 166 1.47 -24.45 -1.75
CA GLY A 166 0.99 -25.11 -0.53
C GLY A 166 1.33 -24.37 0.76
N LEU A 167 0.68 -24.78 1.86
CA LEU A 167 0.90 -24.23 3.20
C LEU A 167 2.19 -24.81 3.80
N LEU A 168 3.05 -23.95 4.35
CA LEU A 168 4.19 -24.39 5.14
C LEU A 168 3.70 -24.96 6.47
N ARG A 169 3.96 -26.24 6.73
CA ARG A 169 3.72 -26.90 8.01
C ARG A 169 5.08 -27.23 8.65
N GLY A 170 5.26 -26.95 9.94
CA GLY A 170 6.53 -27.12 10.69
C GLY A 170 7.18 -25.81 11.15
N THR A 171 8.32 -25.90 11.83
CA THR A 171 9.10 -24.73 12.31
C THR A 171 9.72 -23.96 11.14
N GLN A 172 9.49 -22.65 11.10
CA GLN A 172 10.17 -21.78 10.14
C GLN A 172 11.66 -21.70 10.51
N LYS A 173 12.54 -22.32 9.71
CA LYS A 173 13.96 -21.93 9.75
C LYS A 173 14.03 -20.51 9.20
N VAL A 174 14.34 -19.55 10.07
CA VAL A 174 14.72 -18.20 9.64
C VAL A 174 15.93 -18.38 8.72
N LYS A 175 15.85 -17.87 7.49
CA LYS A 175 17.04 -17.78 6.66
C LYS A 175 17.81 -16.58 7.17
N ASP A 176 19.01 -16.82 7.69
CA ASP A 176 20.00 -15.79 7.96
C ASP A 176 20.29 -14.96 6.69
#